data_AF-E7ABY2-F1
#
_entry.id   AF-E7ABY2-F1
#
_cell.length_a   1.000
_cell.length_b   1.000
_cell.length_c   1.000
_cell.angle_alpha   90.00
_cell.angle_beta   90.00
_cell.angle_gamma   90.00
#
_symmetry.space_group_name_H-M   'P 1'
#
loop_
_entity.id
_entity.type
_entity.pdbx_description
1 polymer ?
#
loop_
_entity_poly.entity_id
_entity_poly.type
_entity_poly.pdbx_seq_one_letter_code
_entity_poly.pdbx_strand_id
1 'polypeptide(L)'
;MSSFLKLIGFVCVFFYLFGASAQGKDSKVESVTGSGVGSKNLDRQVRDSLKKPLPKESQETQNLPKIPPKTTKAAPQDKQEQEELKEGIIGGIAITVNNDPITIYQIETQEKEHHISRQQAVNALILQRIQAQEIKRLKIDIEDDKIDAEIENIARHNGMDMQDFLRTLASEGINPTTYKAQLKKQLETRELLRNILLFNTNTNSETKMREYYNAHKSEFSVPSEIITIRYTAQDTQALTKALENRNLDIPGVTKGEEKINIKTLNPQIAQMFLSTQEHTFTPILNAGGGNFVSFYIKEKIGKENVSFSQAKHFIANKLIEEQQDKILAEYYEKLRVKAKIKFLQH
;
A
#
# COMPACT_ATOMS: atom_id res chain seq x y z
N MET A 1 -4.16 -28.23 4.09
CA MET A 1 -5.47 -27.64 3.75
C MET A 1 -5.89 -26.42 4.58
N SER A 2 -5.30 -26.12 5.76
CA SER A 2 -5.64 -24.90 6.55
C SER A 2 -4.62 -23.75 6.47
N SER A 3 -3.43 -23.96 5.89
CA SER A 3 -2.35 -22.94 5.90
C SER A 3 -2.27 -22.08 4.64
N PHE A 4 -2.81 -22.53 3.50
CA PHE A 4 -2.70 -21.81 2.22
C PHE A 4 -3.70 -20.65 2.12
N LEU A 5 -4.93 -20.85 2.62
CA LEU A 5 -5.96 -19.82 2.75
C LEU A 5 -5.56 -18.64 3.67
N LYS A 6 -4.65 -18.86 4.63
CA LYS A 6 -4.16 -17.80 5.52
C LYS A 6 -3.08 -16.93 4.88
N LEU A 7 -2.37 -17.43 3.86
CA LEU A 7 -1.26 -16.71 3.23
C LEU A 7 -1.75 -15.79 2.10
N ILE A 8 -2.76 -16.21 1.34
CA ILE A 8 -3.40 -15.38 0.29
C ILE A 8 -4.30 -14.30 0.90
N GLY A 9 -4.94 -14.58 2.04
CA GLY A 9 -5.64 -13.57 2.85
C GLY A 9 -4.71 -12.53 3.47
N PHE A 10 -3.41 -12.82 3.62
CA PHE A 10 -2.46 -11.90 4.27
C PHE A 10 -2.02 -10.75 3.36
N VAL A 11 -2.02 -10.94 2.03
CA VAL A 11 -1.67 -9.88 1.07
C VAL A 11 -2.84 -8.92 0.82
N CYS A 12 -4.09 -9.35 1.02
CA CYS A 12 -5.27 -8.48 0.93
C CYS A 12 -5.68 -7.81 2.25
N VAL A 13 -5.20 -8.28 3.40
CA VAL A 13 -5.51 -7.69 4.72
C VAL A 13 -4.43 -6.71 5.22
N PHE A 14 -3.24 -6.71 4.61
CA PHE A 14 -2.13 -5.84 5.04
C PHE A 14 -2.33 -4.33 4.80
N PHE A 15 -3.40 -3.93 4.10
CA PHE A 15 -3.81 -2.52 3.99
C PHE A 15 -5.13 -2.21 4.72
N TYR A 16 -5.69 -3.15 5.48
CA TYR A 16 -6.88 -2.93 6.31
C TYR A 16 -6.68 -3.21 7.82
N LEU A 17 -5.51 -3.71 8.23
CA LEU A 17 -5.15 -3.94 9.64
C LEU A 17 -3.64 -3.72 9.85
N PHE A 18 -3.21 -2.47 10.04
CA PHE A 18 -1.96 -2.19 10.76
C PHE A 18 -2.29 -1.58 12.12
N GLY A 19 -2.19 -2.44 13.12
CA GLY A 19 -2.40 -2.13 14.54
C GLY A 19 -1.88 -3.29 15.38
N ALA A 20 -0.66 -3.77 15.10
CA ALA A 20 0.03 -4.73 15.94
C ALA A 20 0.99 -3.98 16.88
N SER A 21 0.66 -3.97 18.17
CA SER A 21 1.46 -3.38 19.24
C SER A 21 2.73 -4.21 19.49
N ALA A 22 3.91 -3.59 19.35
CA ALA A 22 5.12 -4.04 20.01
C ALA A 22 5.32 -3.21 21.29
N GLN A 23 5.45 -3.90 22.42
CA GLN A 23 5.49 -3.32 23.75
C GLN A 23 6.92 -2.85 24.06
N GLY A 24 7.11 -1.53 24.10
CA GLY A 24 8.32 -0.85 24.56
C GLY A 24 7.92 0.33 25.47
N LYS A 25 8.52 0.40 26.65
CA LYS A 25 8.14 1.28 27.76
C LYS A 25 8.29 2.78 27.43
N ASP A 26 7.36 3.54 27.99
CA ASP A 26 7.36 4.99 28.22
C ASP A 26 7.32 5.92 27.00
N SER A 27 6.12 6.08 26.42
CA SER A 27 5.69 7.32 25.75
C SER A 27 4.16 7.40 25.74
N LYS A 28 3.59 8.41 26.38
CA LYS A 28 2.16 8.70 26.35
C LYS A 28 1.80 9.30 24.99
N VAL A 29 1.24 8.50 24.09
CA VAL A 29 0.68 8.98 22.81
C VAL A 29 -0.79 8.54 22.75
N GLU A 30 -1.67 9.53 22.76
CA GLU A 30 -3.11 9.35 22.55
C GLU A 30 -3.37 8.83 21.13
N SER A 31 -4.26 7.85 21.03
CA SER A 31 -4.75 7.29 19.78
C SER A 31 -5.34 8.38 18.90
N VAL A 32 -4.76 8.62 17.72
CA VAL A 32 -5.34 9.47 16.68
C VAL A 32 -6.47 8.69 15.99
N THR A 33 -7.56 8.49 16.71
CA THR A 33 -8.88 8.47 16.08
C THR A 33 -9.12 9.88 15.58
N GLY A 34 -9.40 10.05 14.28
CA GLY A 34 -9.67 11.34 13.65
C GLY A 34 -10.89 12.04 14.27
N SER A 35 -10.71 12.68 15.43
CA SER A 35 -11.62 13.66 16.00
C SER A 35 -11.26 15.03 15.45
N GLY A 36 -11.31 15.18 14.13
CA GLY A 36 -11.26 16.47 13.45
C GLY A 36 -12.65 17.11 13.48
N VAL A 37 -12.72 18.42 13.69
CA VAL A 37 -13.94 19.23 13.89
C VAL A 37 -15.01 19.06 12.77
N GLY A 38 -14.65 18.52 11.61
CA GLY A 38 -15.58 18.14 10.52
C GLY A 38 -16.21 16.74 10.62
N SER A 39 -15.55 15.77 11.28
CA SER A 39 -16.08 14.40 11.48
C SER A 39 -17.39 14.45 12.26
N LYS A 40 -17.49 15.34 13.26
CA LYS A 40 -18.70 15.49 14.09
C LYS A 40 -19.97 15.77 13.29
N ASN A 41 -19.90 16.50 12.18
CA ASN A 41 -21.07 16.85 11.38
C ASN A 41 -21.49 15.71 10.45
N LEU A 42 -20.55 14.99 9.84
CA LEU A 42 -20.89 13.82 9.05
C LEU A 42 -21.26 12.63 9.93
N ASP A 43 -20.56 12.39 11.03
CA ASP A 43 -20.92 11.40 12.03
C ASP A 43 -22.32 11.68 12.60
N ARG A 44 -22.70 12.95 12.71
CA ARG A 44 -24.08 13.34 13.05
C ARG A 44 -25.04 13.00 11.90
N GLN A 45 -24.77 13.39 10.66
CA GLN A 45 -25.64 13.08 9.51
C GLN A 45 -25.82 11.57 9.27
N VAL A 46 -24.74 10.79 9.40
CA VAL A 46 -24.76 9.33 9.29
C VAL A 46 -25.54 8.73 10.47
N ARG A 47 -25.26 9.15 11.71
CA ARG A 47 -26.02 8.66 12.89
C ARG A 47 -27.50 9.03 12.84
N ASP A 48 -27.84 10.22 12.38
CA ASP A 48 -29.23 10.69 12.28
C ASP A 48 -30.00 9.94 11.18
N SER A 49 -29.31 9.54 10.10
CA SER A 49 -29.88 8.71 9.04
C SER A 49 -30.07 7.24 9.47
N LEU A 50 -29.30 6.75 10.44
CA LEU A 50 -29.35 5.36 10.94
C LEU A 50 -30.36 5.13 12.08
N LYS A 51 -30.88 6.18 12.72
CA LYS A 51 -31.74 6.08 13.92
C LYS A 51 -33.24 5.83 13.63
N LYS A 52 -33.68 5.78 12.37
CA LYS A 52 -35.10 5.65 12.03
C LYS A 52 -35.47 4.16 11.87
N PRO A 53 -36.51 3.65 12.57
CA PRO A 53 -36.87 2.23 12.50
C PRO A 53 -37.43 1.87 11.11
N LEU A 54 -37.05 0.69 10.61
CA LEU A 54 -37.62 0.07 9.41
C LEU A 54 -39.14 -0.11 9.55
N PRO A 55 -39.94 0.07 8.48
CA PRO A 55 -41.36 -0.24 8.51
C PRO A 55 -41.57 -1.73 8.78
N LYS A 56 -42.49 -2.04 9.70
CA LYS A 56 -42.93 -3.41 9.98
C LYS A 56 -43.75 -3.94 8.79
N GLU A 57 -43.39 -5.14 8.37
CA GLU A 57 -44.11 -5.97 7.42
C GLU A 57 -45.59 -6.11 7.84
N SER A 58 -46.51 -5.71 6.97
CA SER A 58 -47.96 -5.79 7.21
C SER A 58 -48.47 -7.13 6.67
N GLN A 59 -48.81 -8.04 7.57
CA GLN A 59 -49.69 -9.17 7.26
C GLN A 59 -51.14 -8.68 7.34
N GLU A 60 -51.87 -8.67 6.23
CA GLU A 60 -53.33 -8.78 6.28
C GLU A 60 -53.87 -9.54 5.06
N THR A 61 -54.62 -10.59 5.38
CA THR A 61 -55.21 -11.61 4.52
C THR A 61 -56.40 -11.13 3.72
N GLN A 62 -56.54 -11.74 2.53
CA GLN A 62 -57.79 -12.11 1.83
C GLN A 62 -58.81 -10.99 1.54
N ASN A 63 -58.99 -10.67 0.25
CA ASN A 63 -60.30 -10.85 -0.40
C ASN A 63 -60.19 -10.71 -1.93
N LEU A 64 -60.65 -11.74 -2.62
CA LEU A 64 -60.83 -11.82 -4.07
C LEU A 64 -62.18 -11.19 -4.45
N PRO A 65 -62.26 -10.41 -5.53
CA PRO A 65 -63.48 -10.42 -6.33
C PRO A 65 -63.25 -10.82 -7.80
N LYS A 66 -64.06 -11.80 -8.19
CA LYS A 66 -64.51 -12.27 -9.50
C LYS A 66 -64.19 -11.41 -10.75
N ILE A 67 -63.70 -12.11 -11.76
CA ILE A 67 -63.69 -11.75 -13.18
C ILE A 67 -65.11 -11.93 -13.77
N PRO A 68 -65.55 -11.05 -14.68
CA PRO A 68 -66.34 -11.48 -15.84
C PRO A 68 -65.64 -11.15 -17.19
N PRO A 69 -65.94 -11.88 -18.27
CA PRO A 69 -65.10 -11.89 -19.47
C PRO A 69 -65.58 -10.96 -20.60
N LYS A 70 -64.61 -10.64 -21.47
CA LYS A 70 -64.64 -10.68 -22.96
C LYS A 70 -64.60 -9.37 -23.78
N THR A 71 -63.54 -9.31 -24.60
CA THR A 71 -63.45 -8.97 -26.05
C THR A 71 -63.21 -7.52 -26.57
N THR A 72 -61.98 -7.37 -27.11
CA THR A 72 -61.54 -6.81 -28.42
C THR A 72 -61.65 -5.32 -28.81
N LYS A 73 -60.46 -4.80 -29.18
CA LYS A 73 -60.01 -4.19 -30.46
C LYS A 73 -59.67 -2.68 -30.50
N ALA A 74 -58.50 -2.45 -31.10
CA ALA A 74 -58.01 -1.32 -31.90
C ALA A 74 -57.31 -0.12 -31.21
N ALA A 75 -56.06 0.10 -31.64
CA ALA A 75 -55.17 1.26 -31.44
C ALA A 75 -55.54 2.42 -32.40
N PRO A 76 -54.80 3.57 -32.51
CA PRO A 76 -53.59 4.01 -31.79
C PRO A 76 -53.60 5.49 -31.30
N GLN A 77 -52.64 5.89 -30.43
CA GLN A 77 -51.83 7.13 -30.59
C GLN A 77 -50.85 7.37 -29.42
N ASP A 78 -49.58 7.55 -29.79
CA ASP A 78 -48.46 8.29 -29.20
C ASP A 78 -48.49 8.67 -27.70
N LYS A 79 -47.50 8.14 -26.97
CA LYS A 79 -46.52 8.95 -26.21
C LYS A 79 -45.36 8.08 -25.72
N GLN A 80 -44.17 8.65 -25.86
CA GLN A 80 -42.90 8.14 -25.33
C GLN A 80 -43.02 7.91 -23.83
N GLU A 81 -42.74 6.70 -23.36
CA GLU A 81 -42.45 6.47 -21.96
C GLU A 81 -41.36 5.41 -21.85
N GLN A 82 -40.32 5.82 -21.13
CA GLN A 82 -39.07 5.12 -20.93
C GLN A 82 -39.35 3.72 -20.37
N GLU A 83 -38.80 2.69 -21.00
CA GLU A 83 -38.71 1.35 -20.42
C GLU A 83 -37.91 1.44 -19.11
N GLU A 84 -38.63 1.61 -17.99
CA GLU A 84 -38.15 1.18 -16.69
C GLU A 84 -37.94 -0.34 -16.78
N LEU A 85 -36.67 -0.74 -16.98
CA LEU A 85 -36.16 -2.05 -16.62
C LEU A 85 -36.41 -2.30 -15.13
N LYS A 86 -37.60 -2.80 -14.81
CA LYS A 86 -37.88 -3.48 -13.55
C LYS A 86 -37.27 -4.86 -13.61
N GLU A 87 -35.96 -4.94 -13.37
CA GLU A 87 -35.29 -6.16 -12.95
C GLU A 87 -35.12 -6.15 -11.43
N GLY A 88 -35.27 -7.34 -10.82
CA GLY A 88 -35.45 -7.57 -9.40
C GLY A 88 -34.52 -6.77 -8.47
N ILE A 89 -35.15 -5.96 -7.63
CA ILE A 89 -34.52 -5.16 -6.57
C ILE A 89 -33.99 -6.11 -5.49
N ILE A 90 -32.76 -6.58 -5.67
CA ILE A 90 -31.92 -7.04 -4.56
C ILE A 90 -30.79 -6.01 -4.44
N GLY A 91 -31.06 -4.94 -3.68
CA GLY A 91 -30.07 -3.92 -3.33
C GLY A 91 -30.44 -2.52 -3.81
N GLY A 92 -31.43 -1.89 -3.15
CA GLY A 92 -31.72 -0.47 -3.36
C GLY A 92 -30.47 0.40 -3.20
N ILE A 93 -30.40 1.50 -3.97
CA ILE A 93 -29.31 2.47 -3.86
C ILE A 93 -29.48 3.20 -2.53
N ALA A 94 -28.49 3.08 -1.63
CA ALA A 94 -28.52 3.72 -0.33
C ALA A 94 -27.89 5.13 -0.37
N ILE A 95 -26.80 5.29 -1.12
CA ILE A 95 -25.99 6.51 -1.12
C ILE A 95 -25.51 6.77 -2.55
N THR A 96 -25.37 8.03 -2.95
CA THR A 96 -24.64 8.41 -4.17
C THR A 96 -23.49 9.35 -3.83
N VAL A 97 -22.32 9.12 -4.40
CA VAL A 97 -21.12 9.97 -4.25
C VAL A 97 -20.75 10.53 -5.63
N ASN A 98 -20.99 11.81 -5.88
CA ASN A 98 -20.84 12.42 -7.23
C ASN A 98 -21.54 11.58 -8.32
N ASN A 99 -22.77 11.14 -8.02
CA ASN A 99 -23.60 10.28 -8.87
C ASN A 99 -23.16 8.81 -8.97
N ASP A 100 -22.06 8.38 -8.34
CA ASP A 100 -21.71 6.96 -8.24
C ASP A 100 -22.52 6.27 -7.10
N PRO A 101 -23.35 5.25 -7.40
CA PRO A 101 -24.27 4.67 -6.42
C PRO A 101 -23.64 3.60 -5.53
N ILE A 102 -23.84 3.68 -4.23
CA ILE A 102 -23.51 2.67 -3.22
C ILE A 102 -24.82 2.00 -2.81
N THR A 103 -24.89 0.68 -2.97
CA THR A 103 -26.10 -0.11 -2.67
C THR A 103 -26.12 -0.58 -1.23
N ILE A 104 -27.31 -0.93 -0.73
CA ILE A 104 -27.48 -1.57 0.58
C ILE A 104 -26.69 -2.88 0.65
N TYR A 105 -26.71 -3.68 -0.41
CA TYR A 105 -25.98 -4.95 -0.49
C TYR A 105 -24.47 -4.75 -0.28
N GLN A 106 -23.87 -3.71 -0.89
CA GLN A 106 -22.46 -3.39 -0.70
C GLN A 106 -22.14 -3.02 0.74
N ILE A 107 -23.01 -2.25 1.39
CA ILE A 107 -22.84 -1.88 2.81
C ILE A 107 -22.88 -3.13 3.68
N GLU A 108 -23.90 -3.97 3.53
CA GLU A 108 -24.05 -5.19 4.32
C GLU A 108 -22.92 -6.20 4.09
N THR A 109 -22.45 -6.31 2.84
CA THR A 109 -21.30 -7.14 2.49
C THR A 109 -20.06 -6.65 3.22
N GLN A 110 -19.80 -5.34 3.19
CA GLN A 110 -18.65 -4.75 3.89
C GLN A 110 -18.74 -4.87 5.42
N GLU A 111 -19.94 -4.75 6.00
CA GLU A 111 -20.18 -5.02 7.43
C GLU A 111 -19.80 -6.46 7.81
N LYS A 112 -20.24 -7.43 6.99
CA LYS A 112 -20.03 -8.86 7.25
C LYS A 112 -18.59 -9.30 7.01
N GLU A 113 -17.99 -8.91 5.89
CA GLU A 113 -16.63 -9.33 5.49
C GLU A 113 -15.55 -8.77 6.42
N HIS A 114 -15.74 -7.54 6.90
CA HIS A 114 -14.74 -6.85 7.73
C HIS A 114 -15.12 -6.77 9.21
N HIS A 115 -16.29 -7.28 9.60
CA HIS A 115 -16.80 -7.22 10.98
C HIS A 115 -16.82 -5.80 11.57
N ILE A 116 -17.26 -4.84 10.75
CA ILE A 116 -17.30 -3.42 11.10
C ILE A 116 -18.74 -2.92 11.21
N SER A 117 -18.94 -1.80 11.91
CA SER A 117 -20.25 -1.15 12.00
C SER A 117 -20.71 -0.61 10.65
N ARG A 118 -22.03 -0.47 10.47
CA ARG A 118 -22.63 0.18 9.30
C ARG A 118 -22.01 1.52 8.93
N GLN A 119 -21.74 2.35 9.94
CA GLN A 119 -21.12 3.65 9.74
C GLN A 119 -19.69 3.53 9.19
N GLN A 120 -18.91 2.58 9.70
CA GLN A 120 -17.57 2.31 9.17
C GLN A 120 -17.63 1.75 7.75
N ALA A 121 -18.54 0.82 7.46
CA ALA A 121 -18.74 0.27 6.12
C ALA A 121 -19.15 1.36 5.11
N VAL A 122 -20.09 2.23 5.47
CA VAL A 122 -20.49 3.38 4.65
C VAL A 122 -19.31 4.32 4.40
N ASN A 123 -18.55 4.67 5.43
CA ASN A 123 -17.40 5.56 5.29
C ASN A 123 -16.31 4.94 4.38
N ALA A 124 -16.04 3.65 4.52
CA ALA A 124 -15.12 2.91 3.67
C ALA A 124 -15.56 2.92 2.21
N LEU A 125 -16.84 2.64 1.94
CA LEU A 125 -17.40 2.65 0.59
C LEU A 125 -17.38 4.05 -0.04
N ILE A 126 -17.68 5.09 0.72
CA ILE A 126 -17.56 6.49 0.25
C ILE A 126 -16.11 6.80 -0.13
N LEU A 127 -15.15 6.45 0.73
CA LEU A 127 -13.72 6.66 0.45
C LEU A 127 -13.29 5.89 -0.81
N GLN A 128 -13.71 4.65 -0.98
CA GLN A 128 -13.45 3.86 -2.19
C GLN A 128 -13.99 4.54 -3.45
N ARG A 129 -15.18 5.16 -3.40
CA ARG A 129 -15.71 5.92 -4.55
C ARG A 129 -14.89 7.17 -4.85
N ILE A 130 -14.50 7.91 -3.81
CA ILE A 130 -13.63 9.08 -3.96
C ILE A 130 -12.29 8.69 -4.59
N GLN A 131 -11.66 7.60 -4.11
CA GLN A 131 -10.41 7.08 -4.66
C GLN A 131 -10.55 6.68 -6.13
N ALA A 132 -11.61 5.93 -6.48
CA ALA A 132 -11.85 5.52 -7.86
C ALA A 132 -12.08 6.72 -8.80
N GLN A 133 -12.78 7.75 -8.33
CA GLN A 133 -12.97 8.99 -9.09
C GLN A 133 -11.66 9.74 -9.27
N GLU A 134 -10.81 9.75 -8.24
CA GLU A 134 -9.52 10.41 -8.27
C GLU A 134 -8.52 9.71 -9.20
N ILE A 135 -8.48 8.38 -9.20
CA ILE A 135 -7.75 7.54 -10.18
C ILE A 135 -8.15 7.93 -11.60
N LYS A 136 -9.46 8.00 -11.88
CA LYS A 136 -9.98 8.44 -13.19
C LYS A 136 -9.57 9.87 -13.53
N ARG A 137 -9.69 10.79 -12.58
CA ARG A 137 -9.36 12.22 -12.76
C ARG A 137 -7.88 12.42 -13.10
N LEU A 138 -7.01 11.68 -12.42
CA LEU A 138 -5.56 11.70 -12.63
C LEU A 138 -5.11 10.83 -13.80
N LYS A 139 -6.02 10.12 -14.46
CA LYS A 139 -5.74 9.18 -15.56
C LYS A 139 -4.71 8.13 -15.16
N ILE A 140 -4.80 7.63 -13.94
CA ILE A 140 -3.97 6.53 -13.46
C ILE A 140 -4.54 5.25 -14.08
N ASP A 141 -3.70 4.56 -14.84
CA ASP A 141 -4.01 3.28 -15.44
C ASP A 141 -2.78 2.38 -15.34
N ILE A 142 -3.03 1.09 -15.13
CA ILE A 142 -1.98 0.08 -15.00
C ILE A 142 -2.08 -0.85 -16.22
N GLU A 143 -0.99 -0.87 -16.98
CA GLU A 143 -0.79 -1.72 -18.15
C GLU A 143 -0.75 -3.20 -17.76
N ASP A 144 -1.24 -4.07 -18.63
CA ASP A 144 -1.35 -5.50 -18.37
C ASP A 144 0.00 -6.16 -18.06
N ASP A 145 1.08 -5.73 -18.72
CA ASP A 145 2.44 -6.23 -18.47
C ASP A 145 2.89 -5.99 -17.01
N LYS A 146 2.48 -4.87 -16.40
CA LYS A 146 2.79 -4.57 -14.99
C LYS A 146 1.99 -5.45 -14.04
N ILE A 147 0.76 -5.79 -14.41
CA ILE A 147 -0.09 -6.71 -13.65
C ILE A 147 0.55 -8.10 -13.70
N ASP A 148 0.92 -8.57 -14.89
CA ASP A 148 1.53 -9.89 -15.06
C ASP A 148 2.89 -10.00 -14.36
N ALA A 149 3.72 -8.96 -14.42
CA ALA A 149 4.97 -8.89 -13.65
C ALA A 149 4.74 -8.95 -12.13
N GLU A 150 3.69 -8.29 -11.61
CA GLU A 150 3.36 -8.36 -10.19
C GLU A 150 2.87 -9.76 -9.80
N ILE A 151 2.08 -10.43 -10.66
CA ILE A 151 1.66 -11.82 -10.43
C ILE A 151 2.86 -12.75 -10.43
N GLU A 152 3.79 -12.59 -11.36
CA GLU A 152 5.02 -13.39 -11.40
C GLU A 152 5.86 -13.18 -10.13
N ASN A 153 5.98 -11.94 -9.66
CA ASN A 153 6.64 -11.64 -8.40
C ASN A 153 5.96 -12.35 -7.23
N ILE A 154 4.63 -12.28 -7.12
CA ILE A 154 3.87 -12.96 -6.06
C ILE A 154 4.06 -14.48 -6.15
N ALA A 155 3.98 -15.06 -7.35
CA ALA A 155 4.18 -16.49 -7.57
C ALA A 155 5.58 -16.94 -7.12
N ARG A 156 6.62 -16.18 -7.51
CA ARG A 156 8.02 -16.45 -7.13
C ARG A 156 8.23 -16.41 -5.62
N HIS A 157 7.59 -15.47 -4.91
CA HIS A 157 7.61 -15.42 -3.45
C HIS A 157 6.94 -16.64 -2.80
N ASN A 158 6.01 -17.29 -3.51
CA ASN A 158 5.36 -18.53 -3.09
C ASN A 158 6.08 -19.80 -3.62
N GLY A 159 7.25 -19.65 -4.26
CA GLY A 159 8.00 -20.78 -4.82
C GLY A 159 7.33 -21.44 -6.02
N MET A 160 6.47 -20.72 -6.73
CA MET A 160 5.71 -21.19 -7.90
C MET A 160 6.06 -20.36 -9.12
N ASP A 161 5.85 -20.92 -10.31
CA ASP A 161 5.74 -20.11 -11.52
C ASP A 161 4.34 -19.50 -11.64
N MET A 162 4.20 -18.52 -12.55
CA MET A 162 2.95 -17.80 -12.75
C MET A 162 1.77 -18.70 -13.14
N GLN A 163 1.98 -19.70 -14.00
CA GLN A 163 0.90 -20.58 -14.47
C GLN A 163 0.42 -21.50 -13.36
N ASP A 164 1.36 -22.07 -12.60
CA ASP A 164 1.07 -22.89 -11.43
C ASP A 164 0.33 -22.10 -10.34
N PHE A 165 0.73 -20.85 -10.11
CA PHE A 165 0.04 -19.96 -9.19
C PHE A 165 -1.42 -19.70 -9.61
N LEU A 166 -1.67 -19.34 -10.86
CA LEU A 166 -3.03 -19.08 -11.36
C LEU A 166 -3.91 -20.34 -11.36
N ARG A 167 -3.34 -21.50 -11.67
CA ARG A 167 -4.03 -22.80 -11.57
C ARG A 167 -4.39 -23.13 -10.12
N THR A 168 -3.49 -22.84 -9.19
CA THR A 168 -3.73 -23.02 -7.75
C THR A 168 -4.90 -22.12 -7.29
N LEU A 169 -4.90 -20.84 -7.65
CA LEU A 169 -6.01 -19.93 -7.36
C LEU A 169 -7.35 -20.47 -7.91
N ALA A 170 -7.36 -20.94 -9.16
CA ALA A 170 -8.55 -21.52 -9.76
C ALA A 170 -9.04 -22.77 -9.00
N SER A 171 -8.12 -23.62 -8.53
CA SER A 171 -8.46 -24.80 -7.72
C SER A 171 -9.04 -24.44 -6.34
N GLU A 172 -8.72 -23.26 -5.83
CA GLU A 172 -9.27 -22.70 -4.59
C GLU A 172 -10.57 -21.91 -4.81
N GLY A 173 -11.10 -21.93 -6.03
CA GLY A 173 -12.35 -21.23 -6.39
C GLY A 173 -12.16 -19.74 -6.68
N ILE A 174 -10.91 -19.25 -6.76
CA ILE A 174 -10.62 -17.87 -7.13
C ILE A 174 -10.46 -17.79 -8.66
N ASN A 175 -11.37 -17.07 -9.31
CA ASN A 175 -11.28 -16.87 -10.75
C ASN A 175 -10.06 -15.99 -11.11
N PRO A 176 -9.14 -16.46 -11.98
CA PRO A 176 -7.95 -15.71 -12.37
C PRO A 176 -8.24 -14.32 -12.95
N THR A 177 -9.28 -14.17 -13.76
CA THR A 177 -9.69 -12.88 -14.34
C THR A 177 -10.14 -11.90 -13.25
N THR A 178 -10.94 -12.37 -12.29
CA THR A 178 -11.38 -11.56 -11.15
C THR A 178 -10.18 -11.15 -10.28
N TYR A 179 -9.25 -12.07 -10.04
CA TYR A 179 -8.01 -11.78 -9.32
C TYR A 179 -7.17 -10.70 -10.02
N LYS A 180 -6.93 -10.83 -11.34
CA LYS A 180 -6.21 -9.82 -12.12
C LYS A 180 -6.88 -8.45 -12.02
N ALA A 181 -8.21 -8.38 -12.10
CA ALA A 181 -8.95 -7.13 -11.98
C ALA A 181 -8.86 -6.51 -10.57
N GLN A 182 -8.83 -7.33 -9.53
CA GLN A 182 -8.60 -6.86 -8.15
C GLN A 182 -7.17 -6.34 -7.97
N LEU A 183 -6.19 -7.06 -8.50
CA LEU A 183 -4.78 -6.65 -8.46
C LEU A 183 -4.58 -5.33 -9.20
N LYS A 184 -5.20 -5.16 -10.38
CA LYS A 184 -5.19 -3.88 -11.12
C LYS A 184 -5.65 -2.72 -10.22
N LYS A 185 -6.80 -2.87 -9.56
CA LYS A 185 -7.33 -1.83 -8.65
C LYS A 185 -6.38 -1.53 -7.49
N GLN A 186 -5.72 -2.55 -6.94
CA GLN A 186 -4.72 -2.37 -5.88
C GLN A 186 -3.51 -1.58 -6.39
N LEU A 187 -3.01 -1.90 -7.58
CA LEU A 187 -1.90 -1.20 -8.21
C LEU A 187 -2.25 0.25 -8.56
N GLU A 188 -3.45 0.51 -9.09
CA GLU A 188 -3.96 1.87 -9.33
C GLU A 188 -4.05 2.68 -8.03
N THR A 189 -4.51 2.04 -6.94
CA THR A 189 -4.59 2.68 -5.63
C THR A 189 -3.20 2.98 -5.08
N ARG A 190 -2.24 2.06 -5.22
CA ARG A 190 -0.84 2.26 -4.83
C ARG A 190 -0.23 3.45 -5.57
N GLU A 191 -0.48 3.55 -6.88
CA GLU A 191 -0.01 4.67 -7.70
C GLU A 191 -0.69 5.99 -7.33
N LEU A 192 -1.99 5.97 -7.02
CA LEU A 192 -2.70 7.15 -6.49
C LEU A 192 -2.03 7.66 -5.21
N LEU A 193 -1.78 6.79 -4.24
CA LEU A 193 -1.14 7.17 -2.97
C LEU A 193 0.25 7.76 -3.22
N ARG A 194 1.06 7.12 -4.07
CA ARG A 194 2.37 7.62 -4.48
C ARG A 194 2.27 9.03 -5.07
N ASN A 195 1.34 9.26 -5.98
CA ASN A 195 1.14 10.56 -6.62
C ASN A 195 0.74 11.65 -5.61
N ILE A 196 -0.13 11.32 -4.65
CA ILE A 196 -0.54 12.26 -3.59
C ILE A 196 0.66 12.67 -2.74
N LEU A 197 1.49 11.70 -2.34
CA LEU A 197 2.66 11.95 -1.48
C LEU A 197 3.71 12.80 -2.20
N LEU A 198 4.00 12.50 -3.47
CA LEU A 198 4.98 13.25 -4.27
C LEU A 198 4.52 14.67 -4.60
N PHE A 199 3.22 14.87 -4.85
CA PHE A 199 2.69 16.19 -5.18
C PHE A 199 2.74 17.16 -4.00
N ASN A 200 2.46 16.69 -2.78
CA ASN A 200 2.47 17.54 -1.58
C ASN A 200 3.88 18.08 -1.25
N THR A 201 4.93 17.31 -1.58
CA THR A 201 6.31 17.73 -1.30
C THR A 201 6.86 18.84 -2.19
N ASN A 202 6.24 19.19 -3.31
CA ASN A 202 6.86 20.14 -4.23
C ASN A 202 6.73 21.62 -3.82
N THR A 203 5.90 21.98 -2.84
CA THR A 203 5.55 23.41 -2.61
C THR A 203 5.96 23.98 -1.24
N ASN A 204 6.34 23.16 -0.24
CA ASN A 204 6.73 23.62 1.12
C ASN A 204 7.98 22.91 1.69
N SER A 205 8.78 22.29 0.83
CA SER A 205 9.73 21.25 1.26
C SER A 205 11.11 21.78 1.62
N GLU A 206 11.67 22.79 0.93
CA GLU A 206 13.09 23.12 1.14
C GLU A 206 13.39 23.71 2.53
N THR A 207 12.55 24.61 3.04
CA THR A 207 12.71 25.16 4.39
C THR A 207 12.62 24.06 5.44
N LYS A 208 11.60 23.20 5.36
CA LYS A 208 11.43 22.05 6.28
C LYS A 208 12.57 21.04 6.17
N MET A 209 13.03 20.74 4.95
CA MET A 209 14.20 19.87 4.74
C MET A 209 15.45 20.47 5.38
N ARG A 210 15.62 21.80 5.30
CA ARG A 210 16.77 22.50 5.89
C ARG A 210 16.68 22.55 7.41
N GLU A 211 15.49 22.78 7.96
CA GLU A 211 15.22 22.68 9.41
C GLU A 211 15.54 21.27 9.92
N TYR A 212 15.05 20.24 9.24
CA TYR A 212 15.33 18.83 9.57
C TYR A 212 16.84 18.55 9.53
N TYR A 213 17.53 18.93 8.45
CA TYR A 213 18.97 18.75 8.31
C TYR A 213 19.75 19.42 9.44
N ASN A 214 19.37 20.64 9.82
CA ASN A 214 20.03 21.39 10.88
C ASN A 214 19.77 20.79 12.27
N ALA A 215 18.56 20.29 12.51
CA ALA A 215 18.19 19.64 13.77
C ALA A 215 18.82 18.23 13.92
N HIS A 216 19.03 17.51 12.81
CA HIS A 216 19.50 16.13 12.80
C HIS A 216 20.89 15.98 12.15
N LYS A 217 21.79 16.97 12.32
CA LYS A 217 23.13 16.96 11.68
C LYS A 217 23.94 15.68 11.93
N SER A 218 23.73 15.03 13.07
CA SER A 218 24.40 13.77 13.41
C SER A 218 24.01 12.61 12.51
N GLU A 219 22.78 12.60 11.96
CA GLU A 219 22.31 11.58 11.01
C GLU A 219 22.95 11.75 9.63
N PHE A 220 23.44 12.96 9.35
CA PHE A 220 24.11 13.31 8.10
C PHE A 220 25.62 13.28 8.23
N SER A 221 26.15 12.47 9.13
CA SER A 221 27.58 12.23 9.25
C SER A 221 27.93 10.79 8.92
N VAL A 222 28.87 10.61 8.01
CA VAL A 222 29.43 9.32 7.62
C VAL A 222 30.88 9.22 8.08
N PRO A 223 31.42 8.02 8.30
CA PRO A 223 32.85 7.86 8.55
C PRO A 223 33.66 8.33 7.34
N SER A 224 34.76 9.03 7.62
CA SER A 224 35.69 9.47 6.56
C SER A 224 36.64 8.35 6.14
N GLU A 225 36.95 7.45 7.06
CA GLU A 225 37.89 6.35 6.87
C GLU A 225 37.35 5.05 7.46
N ILE A 226 37.70 3.92 6.88
CA ILE A 226 37.32 2.60 7.36
C ILE A 226 38.57 1.72 7.42
N ILE A 227 38.79 1.11 8.58
CA ILE A 227 39.85 0.11 8.77
C ILE A 227 39.28 -1.24 8.38
N THR A 228 39.95 -1.93 7.47
CA THR A 228 39.50 -3.22 6.95
C THR A 228 40.61 -4.26 6.93
N ILE A 229 40.21 -5.53 6.87
CA ILE A 229 41.11 -6.61 6.45
C ILE A 229 40.65 -7.08 5.08
N ARG A 230 41.48 -6.88 4.06
CA ARG A 230 41.23 -7.33 2.69
C ARG A 230 41.60 -8.81 2.56
N TYR A 231 40.67 -9.62 2.07
CA TYR A 231 40.85 -11.03 1.73
C TYR A 231 40.81 -11.15 0.21
N THR A 232 41.87 -11.68 -0.40
CA THR A 232 41.96 -11.85 -1.86
C THR A 232 42.31 -13.28 -2.23
N ALA A 233 41.61 -13.85 -3.22
CA ALA A 233 41.89 -15.18 -3.77
C ALA A 233 41.52 -15.26 -5.26
N GLN A 234 42.12 -16.21 -6.00
CA GLN A 234 41.72 -16.51 -7.38
C GLN A 234 40.52 -17.45 -7.48
N ASP A 235 40.23 -18.17 -6.40
CA ASP A 235 39.12 -19.11 -6.31
C ASP A 235 38.07 -18.60 -5.30
N THR A 236 36.82 -18.51 -5.74
CA THR A 236 35.70 -18.08 -4.89
C THR A 236 35.41 -19.08 -3.78
N GLN A 237 35.66 -20.37 -3.98
CA GLN A 237 35.44 -21.39 -2.94
C GLN A 237 36.44 -21.24 -1.80
N ALA A 238 37.73 -21.09 -2.13
CA ALA A 238 38.77 -20.79 -1.15
C ALA A 238 38.48 -19.49 -0.38
N LEU A 239 38.05 -18.43 -1.09
CA LEU A 239 37.69 -17.17 -0.45
C LEU A 239 36.53 -17.35 0.54
N THR A 240 35.41 -17.95 0.12
CA THR A 240 34.24 -18.18 0.98
C THR A 240 34.60 -18.95 2.25
N LYS A 241 35.40 -20.02 2.14
CA LYS A 241 35.89 -20.77 3.30
C LYS A 241 36.69 -19.91 4.29
N ALA A 242 37.48 -18.98 3.78
CA ALA A 242 38.24 -18.05 4.61
C ALA A 242 37.36 -16.97 5.27
N LEU A 243 36.27 -16.55 4.62
CA LEU A 243 35.30 -15.61 5.22
C LEU A 243 34.50 -16.28 6.36
N GLU A 244 34.14 -17.56 6.19
CA GLU A 244 33.49 -18.36 7.23
C GLU A 244 34.42 -18.65 8.42
N ASN A 245 35.71 -18.88 8.15
CA ASN A 245 36.70 -19.29 9.15
C ASN A 245 37.86 -18.29 9.25
N ARG A 246 37.59 -17.11 9.80
CA ARG A 246 38.54 -15.96 9.84
C ARG A 246 39.93 -16.29 10.41
N ASN A 247 39.99 -17.16 11.41
CA ASN A 247 41.22 -17.52 12.14
C ASN A 247 42.07 -18.57 11.42
N LEU A 248 41.54 -19.22 10.38
CA LEU A 248 42.26 -20.24 9.63
C LEU A 248 42.98 -19.61 8.45
N ASP A 249 44.22 -20.02 8.24
CA ASP A 249 44.95 -19.71 7.02
C ASP A 249 44.58 -20.71 5.94
N ILE A 250 43.85 -20.21 4.95
CA ILE A 250 43.39 -20.99 3.80
C ILE A 250 44.40 -20.80 2.66
N PRO A 251 44.98 -21.88 2.10
CA PRO A 251 45.88 -21.79 0.97
C PRO A 251 45.26 -21.04 -0.21
N GLY A 252 46.03 -20.14 -0.82
CA GLY A 252 45.57 -19.31 -1.94
C GLY A 252 44.77 -18.07 -1.55
N VAL A 253 44.54 -17.84 -0.25
CA VAL A 253 43.93 -16.61 0.26
C VAL A 253 44.99 -15.73 0.91
N THR A 254 45.07 -14.48 0.46
CA THR A 254 45.94 -13.45 1.05
C THR A 254 45.11 -12.47 1.88
N LYS A 255 45.62 -12.11 3.06
CA LYS A 255 44.98 -11.19 4.00
C LYS A 255 45.88 -9.98 4.25
N GLY A 256 45.33 -8.78 4.29
CA GLY A 256 46.08 -7.56 4.60
C GLY A 256 45.20 -6.52 5.26
N GLU A 257 45.71 -5.86 6.30
CA GLU A 257 45.01 -4.74 6.93
C GLU A 257 45.24 -3.46 6.13
N GLU A 258 44.16 -2.75 5.82
CA GLU A 258 44.18 -1.55 5.00
C GLU A 258 43.22 -0.51 5.58
N LYS A 259 43.69 0.74 5.63
CA LYS A 259 42.87 1.89 5.96
C LYS A 259 42.42 2.56 4.67
N ILE A 260 41.10 2.63 4.48
CA ILE A 260 40.49 3.11 3.24
C ILE A 260 39.84 4.47 3.50
N ASN A 261 40.17 5.46 2.67
CA ASN A 261 39.49 6.75 2.67
C ASN A 261 38.23 6.66 1.78
N ILE A 262 37.07 7.00 2.33
CA ILE A 262 35.79 6.81 1.63
C ILE A 262 35.65 7.73 0.41
N LYS A 263 36.27 8.92 0.43
CA LYS A 263 36.19 9.88 -0.68
C LYS A 263 36.96 9.46 -1.93
N THR A 264 37.98 8.61 -1.77
CA THR A 264 38.81 8.16 -2.89
C THR A 264 38.20 6.96 -3.61
N LEU A 265 37.19 6.33 -3.02
CA LEU A 265 36.47 5.21 -3.60
C LEU A 265 35.49 5.66 -4.68
N ASN A 266 35.20 4.74 -5.60
CA ASN A 266 34.03 4.86 -6.47
C ASN A 266 32.74 4.95 -5.62
N PRO A 267 31.74 5.78 -6.00
CA PRO A 267 30.50 5.94 -5.24
C PRO A 267 29.76 4.65 -4.87
N GLN A 268 29.71 3.66 -5.78
CA GLN A 268 29.05 2.38 -5.51
C GLN A 268 29.79 1.56 -4.44
N ILE A 269 31.12 1.56 -4.49
CA ILE A 269 31.96 0.88 -3.49
C ILE A 269 31.89 1.62 -2.16
N ALA A 270 31.97 2.96 -2.17
CA ALA A 270 31.78 3.78 -0.97
C ALA A 270 30.45 3.45 -0.28
N GLN A 271 29.34 3.41 -1.03
CA GLN A 271 28.02 3.08 -0.49
C GLN A 271 27.96 1.66 0.09
N MET A 272 28.59 0.68 -0.57
CA MET A 272 28.69 -0.68 -0.06
C MET A 272 29.42 -0.72 1.29
N PHE A 273 30.56 -0.05 1.41
CA PHE A 273 31.31 0.02 2.66
C PHE A 273 30.54 0.76 3.77
N LEU A 274 29.83 1.83 3.42
CA LEU A 274 29.00 2.59 4.36
C LEU A 274 27.82 1.77 4.88
N SER A 275 27.17 0.99 4.01
CA SER A 275 26.02 0.12 4.35
C SER A 275 26.40 -1.21 5.02
N THR A 276 27.63 -1.70 4.82
CA THR A 276 28.12 -2.92 5.48
C THR A 276 28.36 -2.65 6.97
N GLN A 277 27.80 -3.48 7.86
CA GLN A 277 27.93 -3.30 9.30
C GLN A 277 29.38 -3.54 9.77
N GLU A 278 29.81 -2.86 10.83
CA GLU A 278 31.09 -3.20 11.48
C GLU A 278 31.10 -4.67 11.92
N HIS A 279 32.28 -5.26 11.89
CA HIS A 279 32.53 -6.67 12.20
C HIS A 279 31.83 -7.67 11.26
N THR A 280 31.46 -7.22 10.06
CA THR A 280 30.93 -8.05 8.99
C THR A 280 31.77 -7.93 7.71
N PHE A 281 31.56 -8.86 6.78
CA PHE A 281 32.22 -8.83 5.48
C PHE A 281 31.37 -8.11 4.46
N THR A 282 32.04 -7.39 3.56
CA THR A 282 31.42 -6.97 2.31
C THR A 282 31.12 -8.21 1.44
N PRO A 283 30.15 -8.10 0.51
CA PRO A 283 30.00 -9.10 -0.55
C PRO A 283 31.32 -9.36 -1.29
N ILE A 284 31.46 -10.55 -1.87
CA ILE A 284 32.60 -10.88 -2.72
C ILE A 284 32.52 -10.03 -3.99
N LEU A 285 33.60 -9.30 -4.26
CA LEU A 285 33.78 -8.46 -5.43
C LEU A 285 34.74 -9.12 -6.41
N ASN A 286 34.51 -8.89 -7.69
CA ASN A 286 35.47 -9.23 -8.73
C ASN A 286 36.48 -8.09 -8.86
N ALA A 287 37.74 -8.35 -8.51
CA ALA A 287 38.84 -7.38 -8.57
C ALA A 287 39.50 -7.29 -9.96
N GLY A 288 38.96 -8.02 -10.95
CA GLY A 288 39.55 -8.13 -12.28
C GLY A 288 40.72 -9.11 -12.33
N GLY A 289 41.08 -9.55 -13.53
CA GLY A 289 42.19 -10.48 -13.75
C GLY A 289 42.00 -11.86 -13.10
N GLY A 290 40.75 -12.27 -12.87
CA GLY A 290 40.42 -13.55 -12.22
C GLY A 290 40.53 -13.55 -10.70
N ASN A 291 40.78 -12.40 -10.06
CA ASN A 291 40.85 -12.30 -8.61
C ASN A 291 39.52 -11.85 -7.99
N PHE A 292 39.22 -12.42 -6.83
CA PHE A 292 38.07 -12.09 -6.00
C PHE A 292 38.54 -11.48 -4.68
N VAL A 293 37.80 -10.49 -4.19
CA VAL A 293 38.13 -9.77 -2.97
C VAL A 293 36.90 -9.59 -2.08
N SER A 294 37.08 -9.69 -0.76
CA SER A 294 36.10 -9.27 0.23
C SER A 294 36.82 -8.55 1.37
N PHE A 295 36.14 -7.56 1.96
CA PHE A 295 36.70 -6.74 3.03
C PHE A 295 35.97 -7.02 4.32
N TYR A 296 36.73 -7.33 5.36
CA TYR A 296 36.23 -7.36 6.72
C TYR A 296 36.23 -5.95 7.29
N ILE A 297 35.07 -5.41 7.68
CA ILE A 297 34.99 -4.08 8.29
C ILE A 297 35.40 -4.17 9.75
N LYS A 298 36.60 -3.71 10.12
CA LYS A 298 37.05 -3.71 11.52
C LYS A 298 36.41 -2.57 12.29
N GLU A 299 36.55 -1.35 11.78
CA GLU A 299 36.17 -0.13 12.47
C GLU A 299 35.91 0.98 11.45
N LYS A 300 34.90 1.82 11.68
CA LYS A 300 34.61 3.03 10.90
C LYS A 300 35.03 4.23 11.73
N ILE A 301 35.97 5.02 11.22
CA ILE A 301 36.60 6.12 11.96
C ILE A 301 36.48 7.47 11.23
N GLY A 302 36.61 8.53 12.03
CA GLY A 302 36.44 9.90 11.56
C GLY A 302 34.98 10.25 11.27
N LYS A 303 34.74 11.53 10.97
CA LYS A 303 33.41 12.07 10.68
C LYS A 303 33.49 13.03 9.52
N GLU A 304 32.67 12.79 8.52
CA GLU A 304 32.46 13.68 7.40
C GLU A 304 30.97 14.02 7.33
N ASN A 305 30.67 15.30 7.14
CA ASN A 305 29.29 15.75 7.01
C ASN A 305 28.84 15.63 5.56
N VAL A 306 27.76 14.88 5.34
CA VAL A 306 27.02 14.84 4.08
C VAL A 306 26.36 16.21 3.90
N SER A 307 26.61 16.87 2.77
CA SER A 307 26.03 18.20 2.53
C SER A 307 24.51 18.15 2.41
N PHE A 308 23.84 19.26 2.69
CA PHE A 308 22.38 19.38 2.49
C PHE A 308 21.95 18.98 1.08
N SER A 309 22.73 19.32 0.05
CA SER A 309 22.44 18.96 -1.34
C SER A 309 22.40 17.44 -1.54
N GLN A 310 23.37 16.73 -0.97
CA GLN A 310 23.45 15.27 -1.04
C GLN A 310 22.36 14.59 -0.18
N ALA A 311 22.05 15.18 0.98
CA ALA A 311 21.03 14.65 1.89
C ALA A 311 19.59 14.97 1.45
N LYS A 312 19.38 15.93 0.54
CA LYS A 312 18.06 16.47 0.18
C LYS A 312 17.04 15.39 -0.17
N HIS A 313 17.42 14.43 -1.00
CA HIS A 313 16.52 13.35 -1.43
C HIS A 313 16.16 12.41 -0.27
N PHE A 314 17.13 12.06 0.58
CA PHE A 314 16.88 11.24 1.77
C PHE A 314 15.92 11.96 2.72
N ILE A 315 16.17 13.24 3.01
CA ILE A 315 15.31 14.05 3.90
C ILE A 315 13.91 14.16 3.31
N ALA A 316 13.77 14.37 2.00
CA ALA A 316 12.47 14.43 1.35
C ALA A 316 11.66 13.14 1.59
N ASN A 317 12.28 11.98 1.36
CA ASN A 317 11.62 10.69 1.58
C ASN A 317 11.30 10.45 3.06
N LYS A 318 12.20 10.85 3.96
CA LYS A 318 11.98 10.69 5.41
C LYS A 318 10.82 11.53 5.92
N LEU A 319 10.75 12.79 5.48
CA LEU A 319 9.64 13.68 5.82
C LEU A 319 8.31 13.20 5.23
N ILE A 320 8.32 12.57 4.04
CA ILE A 320 7.12 11.92 3.48
C ILE A 320 6.68 10.78 4.37
N GLU A 321 7.60 9.89 4.76
CA GLU A 321 7.31 8.74 5.63
C GLU A 321 6.69 9.19 6.96
N GLU A 322 7.29 10.19 7.62
CA GLU A 322 6.81 10.73 8.89
C GLU A 322 5.44 11.42 8.78
N GLN A 323 5.16 12.08 7.65
CA GLN A 323 3.94 12.87 7.46
C GLN A 323 2.90 12.16 6.59
N GLN A 324 3.13 10.91 6.21
CA GLN A 324 2.32 10.17 5.24
C GLN A 324 0.84 10.21 5.60
N ASP A 325 0.49 9.79 6.81
CA ASP A 325 -0.90 9.70 7.27
C ASP A 325 -1.58 11.06 7.28
N LYS A 326 -0.85 12.10 7.69
CA LYS A 326 -1.35 13.48 7.69
C LYS A 326 -1.61 13.99 6.28
N ILE A 327 -0.65 13.78 5.36
CA ILE A 327 -0.76 14.20 3.96
C ILE A 327 -1.98 13.53 3.31
N LEU A 328 -2.11 12.22 3.47
CA LEU A 328 -3.22 11.45 2.93
C LEU A 328 -4.57 11.88 3.53
N ALA A 329 -4.64 12.04 4.86
CA ALA A 329 -5.84 12.48 5.55
C ALA A 329 -6.30 13.86 5.06
N GLU A 330 -5.40 14.85 5.03
CA GLU A 330 -5.73 16.19 4.55
C GLU A 330 -6.17 16.20 3.08
N TYR A 331 -5.56 15.36 2.25
CA TYR A 331 -5.90 15.25 0.85
C TYR A 331 -7.31 14.67 0.65
N TYR A 332 -7.60 13.53 1.28
CA TYR A 332 -8.90 12.88 1.15
C TYR A 332 -10.03 13.67 1.81
N GLU A 333 -9.77 14.38 2.91
CA GLU A 333 -10.76 15.28 3.51
C GLU A 333 -11.12 16.43 2.56
N LYS A 334 -10.16 17.01 1.82
CA LYS A 334 -10.45 18.01 0.79
C LYS A 334 -11.31 17.45 -0.34
N LEU A 335 -11.05 16.22 -0.79
CA LEU A 335 -11.88 15.57 -1.80
C LEU A 335 -13.28 15.26 -1.29
N ARG A 336 -13.39 14.78 -0.05
CA ARG A 336 -14.65 14.45 0.60
C ARG A 336 -15.53 15.67 0.79
N VAL A 337 -14.98 16.80 1.23
CA VAL A 337 -15.72 18.07 1.38
C VAL A 337 -16.25 18.57 0.03
N LYS A 338 -15.54 18.30 -1.08
CA LYS A 338 -15.97 18.67 -2.43
C LYS A 338 -16.97 17.68 -3.03
N ALA A 339 -17.04 16.45 -2.52
CA ALA A 339 -17.91 15.42 -3.04
C ALA A 339 -19.38 15.67 -2.70
N LYS A 340 -20.25 15.52 -3.70
CA LYS A 340 -21.71 15.57 -3.52
C LYS A 340 -22.19 14.20 -3.02
N ILE A 341 -22.30 14.06 -1.70
CA ILE A 341 -22.79 12.83 -1.05
C ILE A 341 -24.28 13.00 -0.74
N LYS A 342 -25.12 12.11 -1.27
CA LYS A 342 -26.56 12.08 -0.99
C LYS A 342 -26.95 10.73 -0.42
N PHE A 343 -27.66 10.75 0.70
CA PHE A 343 -28.29 9.56 1.28
C PHE A 343 -29.71 9.46 0.74
N LEU A 344 -30.04 8.33 0.13
CA LEU A 344 -31.38 8.06 -0.38
C LEU A 344 -32.14 7.33 0.72
N GLN A 345 -33.15 8.00 1.26
CA GLN A 345 -34.10 7.37 2.17
C GLN A 345 -35.18 6.68 1.33
N HIS A 346 -35.50 5.45 1.69
CA HIS A 346 -36.74 4.78 1.29
C HIS A 346 -37.65 4.68 2.50
#